data_AF-A0A1F3AKH4-F1
#
_entry.id   AF-A0A1F3AKH4-F1
#
_cell.length_a   1.000
_cell.length_b   1.000
_cell.length_c   1.000
_cell.angle_alpha   90.00
_cell.angle_beta   90.00
_cell.angle_gamma   90.00
#
_symmetry.space_group_name_H-M   'P 1'
#
loop_
_entity.id
_entity.type
_entity.pdbx_description
1 polymer ?
#
loop_
_entity_poly.entity_id
_entity_poly.type
_entity_poly.pdbx_seq_one_letter_code
_entity_poly.pdbx_strand_id
1 'polypeptide(L)'
;MLTRTIVLALLLALPTAAQADQATASACANQLSPNGRMIYDKTAPTVTAKTDIKDAVTGVARPLVMNGTMSRDAARPAAEAAGECLKLLK
;
A
#
# COMPACT_ATOMS: atom_id res chain seq x y z
N MET A 1 43.35 19.66 -34.23
CA MET A 1 42.17 18.92 -34.72
C MET A 1 42.04 17.63 -33.91
N LEU A 2 40.82 17.13 -33.75
CA LEU A 2 40.32 16.05 -32.85
C LEU A 2 39.88 16.57 -31.46
N THR A 3 38.77 17.30 -31.40
CA THR A 3 37.39 16.81 -31.08
C THR A 3 37.26 16.30 -29.63
N ARG A 4 36.77 17.14 -28.71
CA ARG A 4 35.35 17.22 -28.28
C ARG A 4 34.80 15.88 -27.79
N THR A 5 34.93 15.60 -26.50
CA THR A 5 34.08 14.63 -25.80
C THR A 5 33.45 15.32 -24.59
N ILE A 6 32.26 15.87 -24.85
CA ILE A 6 31.34 16.38 -23.84
C ILE A 6 30.85 15.16 -23.05
N VAL A 7 31.20 15.08 -21.77
CA VAL A 7 30.64 14.11 -20.84
C VAL A 7 29.22 14.58 -20.51
N LEU A 8 28.26 14.16 -21.33
CA LEU A 8 26.84 14.37 -21.07
C LEU A 8 26.42 13.35 -20.01
N ALA A 9 26.53 13.72 -18.74
CA ALA A 9 25.96 12.98 -17.62
C ALA A 9 24.43 13.06 -17.72
N LEU A 10 23.84 12.08 -18.41
CA LEU A 10 22.41 11.87 -18.50
C LEU A 10 21.92 11.41 -17.11
N LEU A 11 21.48 12.37 -16.30
CA LEU A 11 20.74 12.13 -15.06
C LEU A 11 19.42 11.43 -15.45
N LEU A 12 19.44 10.11 -15.39
CA LEU A 12 18.25 9.26 -15.46
C LEU A 12 17.32 9.68 -14.32
N ALA A 13 16.26 10.40 -14.66
CA ALA A 13 15.14 10.67 -13.76
C ALA A 13 14.46 9.34 -13.43
N LEU A 14 14.92 8.69 -12.37
CA LEU A 14 14.30 7.48 -11.83
C LEU A 14 12.95 7.86 -11.22
N PRO A 15 11.89 7.07 -11.43
CA PRO A 15 10.59 7.32 -10.83
C PRO A 15 10.66 6.94 -9.34
N THR A 16 11.06 7.89 -8.49
CA THR A 16 11.20 7.68 -7.03
C THR A 16 9.90 7.81 -6.25
N ALA A 17 8.81 8.24 -6.90
CA ALA A 17 7.53 8.47 -6.22
C ALA A 17 6.94 7.16 -5.67
N ALA A 18 6.91 6.11 -6.49
CA ALA A 18 6.27 4.85 -6.12
C ALA A 18 6.91 4.15 -4.89
N GLN A 19 8.23 4.30 -4.68
CA GLN A 19 8.89 3.71 -3.50
C GLN A 19 8.67 4.54 -2.24
N ALA A 20 8.55 5.87 -2.35
CA ALA A 20 8.29 6.73 -1.19
C ALA A 20 6.88 6.49 -0.63
N ASP A 21 5.89 6.38 -1.52
CA ASP A 21 4.49 6.10 -1.18
C ASP A 21 4.33 4.72 -0.53
N GLN A 22 5.09 3.73 -1.01
CA GLN A 22 5.13 2.42 -0.37
C GLN A 22 5.74 2.47 1.04
N ALA A 23 6.82 3.24 1.23
CA ALA A 23 7.48 3.36 2.53
C ALA A 23 6.59 4.07 3.57
N THR A 24 5.90 5.15 3.18
CA THR A 24 4.97 5.87 4.05
C THR A 24 3.75 5.02 4.40
N ALA A 25 3.17 4.32 3.43
CA ALA A 25 2.06 3.38 3.67
C ALA A 25 2.48 2.24 4.61
N SER A 26 3.69 1.71 4.44
CA SER A 26 4.23 0.66 5.32
C SER A 26 4.49 1.17 6.73
N ALA A 27 4.97 2.41 6.88
CA ALA A 27 5.14 3.04 8.18
C ALA A 27 3.79 3.24 8.91
N CYS A 28 2.74 3.64 8.19
CA CYS A 28 1.38 3.69 8.72
C CYS A 28 0.91 2.30 9.17
N ALA A 29 1.11 1.28 8.33
CA ALA A 29 0.70 -0.09 8.62
C ALA A 29 1.38 -0.71 9.84
N ASN A 30 2.57 -0.24 10.22
CA ASN A 30 3.27 -0.68 11.42
C ASN A 30 2.59 -0.25 12.74
N GLN A 31 1.69 0.73 12.70
CA GLN A 31 0.93 1.19 13.86
C GLN A 31 -0.43 0.50 14.00
N LEU A 32 -0.78 -0.38 13.05
CA LEU A 32 -2.07 -1.08 13.06
C LEU A 32 -2.11 -2.20 14.10
N SER A 33 -3.32 -2.54 14.54
CA SER A 33 -3.56 -3.79 15.26
C SER A 33 -3.17 -5.00 14.39
N PRO A 34 -2.96 -6.20 14.97
CA PRO A 34 -2.64 -7.40 14.18
C PRO A 34 -3.65 -7.68 13.06
N ASN A 35 -4.94 -7.45 13.32
CA ASN A 35 -6.01 -7.60 12.33
C ASN A 35 -5.93 -6.54 11.23
N GLY A 36 -5.68 -5.27 11.59
CA GLY A 36 -5.52 -4.19 10.60
C GLY A 36 -4.29 -4.41 9.72
N ARG A 37 -3.18 -4.85 10.32
CA ARG A 37 -1.97 -5.22 9.59
C ARG A 37 -2.22 -6.36 8.61
N MET A 38 -2.92 -7.40 9.03
CA MET A 38 -3.28 -8.53 8.16
C MET A 38 -4.10 -8.09 6.95
N ILE A 39 -5.08 -7.20 7.14
CA ILE A 39 -5.88 -6.65 6.04
C ILE A 39 -4.98 -5.83 5.12
N TYR A 40 -4.17 -4.92 5.66
CA TYR A 40 -3.24 -4.10 4.88
C TYR A 40 -2.32 -4.96 4.02
N ASP A 41 -1.62 -5.95 4.60
CA ASP A 41 -0.64 -6.78 3.90
C ASP A 41 -1.27 -7.58 2.75
N LYS A 42 -2.52 -8.00 2.91
CA LYS A 42 -3.29 -8.73 1.88
C LYS A 42 -3.86 -7.81 0.81
N THR A 43 -4.20 -6.57 1.15
CA THR A 43 -4.83 -5.62 0.22
C THR A 43 -3.79 -4.82 -0.58
N ALA A 44 -2.71 -4.36 0.06
CA ALA A 44 -1.70 -3.47 -0.52
C ALA A 44 -1.16 -3.91 -1.90
N PRO A 45 -0.86 -5.21 -2.15
CA PRO A 45 -0.37 -5.65 -3.46
C PRO A 45 -1.37 -5.47 -4.62
N THR A 46 -2.65 -5.32 -4.31
CA THR A 46 -3.73 -5.13 -5.30
C THR A 46 -4.11 -3.67 -5.49
N VAL A 47 -3.52 -2.76 -4.70
CA VAL A 47 -3.83 -1.34 -4.76
C VAL A 47 -3.08 -0.70 -5.92
N THR A 48 -3.84 0.02 -6.73
CA THR A 48 -3.37 0.89 -7.80
C THR A 48 -4.03 2.26 -7.63
N ALA A 49 -3.56 3.28 -8.37
CA ALA A 49 -4.17 4.61 -8.37
C ALA A 49 -5.69 4.63 -8.66
N LYS A 50 -6.23 3.58 -9.32
CA LYS A 50 -7.66 3.48 -9.68
C LYS A 50 -8.49 2.55 -8.79
N THR A 51 -7.85 1.83 -7.87
CA THR A 51 -8.54 0.85 -7.02
C THR A 51 -9.60 1.57 -6.16
N ASP A 52 -10.71 0.93 -5.80
CA ASP A 52 -11.56 1.39 -4.71
C ASP A 52 -11.04 0.77 -3.40
N ILE A 53 -10.58 1.60 -2.45
CA ILE A 53 -10.00 1.07 -1.19
C ILE A 53 -11.05 0.33 -0.37
N LYS A 54 -12.28 0.86 -0.31
CA LYS A 54 -13.33 0.30 0.52
C LYS A 54 -13.70 -1.09 0.02
N ASP A 55 -13.85 -1.24 -1.29
CA ASP A 55 -14.17 -2.52 -1.91
C ASP A 55 -13.00 -3.50 -1.78
N ALA A 56 -11.75 -3.05 -2.00
CA ALA A 56 -10.56 -3.90 -1.87
C ALA A 56 -10.37 -4.41 -0.44
N VAL A 57 -10.53 -3.54 0.56
CA VAL A 57 -10.47 -3.90 1.98
C VAL A 57 -11.62 -4.84 2.36
N THR A 58 -12.83 -4.54 1.90
CA THR A 58 -14.01 -5.38 2.17
C THR A 58 -13.87 -6.77 1.55
N GLY A 59 -13.31 -6.85 0.34
CA GLY A 59 -13.02 -8.10 -0.37
C GLY A 59 -12.02 -8.99 0.37
N VAL A 60 -11.10 -8.41 1.15
CA VAL A 60 -10.16 -9.15 2.01
C VAL A 60 -10.76 -9.45 3.39
N ALA A 61 -11.39 -8.48 4.04
CA ALA A 61 -11.91 -8.62 5.40
C ALA A 61 -13.05 -9.63 5.50
N ARG A 62 -13.96 -9.68 4.50
CA ARG A 62 -15.12 -10.59 4.53
C ARG A 62 -14.70 -12.07 4.57
N PRO A 63 -13.83 -12.58 3.68
CA PRO A 63 -13.34 -13.95 3.77
C PRO A 63 -12.67 -14.28 5.11
N LEU A 64 -11.88 -13.35 5.66
CA LEU A 64 -11.22 -13.53 6.97
C LEU A 64 -12.21 -13.67 8.11
N VAL A 65 -13.35 -13.00 8.02
CA VAL A 65 -14.44 -13.17 8.99
C VAL A 65 -15.16 -14.50 8.76
N MET A 66 -15.48 -14.80 7.51
CA MET A 66 -16.26 -16.00 7.16
C MET A 66 -15.51 -17.30 7.45
N ASN A 67 -14.18 -17.30 7.35
CA ASN A 67 -13.34 -18.46 7.67
C ASN A 67 -12.91 -18.53 9.14
N GLY A 68 -13.35 -17.58 9.99
CA GLY A 68 -13.05 -17.55 11.42
C GLY A 68 -11.67 -16.99 11.80
N THR A 69 -10.88 -16.48 10.85
CA THR A 69 -9.58 -15.85 11.14
C THR A 69 -9.74 -14.54 11.92
N MET A 70 -10.85 -13.84 11.73
CA MET A 70 -11.13 -12.55 12.35
C MET A 70 -12.58 -12.48 12.86
N SER A 71 -12.77 -11.94 14.05
CA SER A 71 -14.13 -11.72 14.56
C SER A 71 -14.81 -10.54 13.86
N ARG A 72 -16.15 -10.55 13.79
CA ARG A 72 -16.92 -9.47 13.15
C ARG A 72 -16.71 -8.11 13.83
N ASP A 73 -16.63 -8.11 15.16
CA ASP A 73 -16.39 -6.92 15.99
C ASP A 73 -15.01 -6.31 15.75
N ALA A 74 -13.99 -7.15 15.50
CA ALA A 74 -12.64 -6.67 15.20
C ALA A 74 -12.46 -6.26 13.72
N ALA A 75 -13.28 -6.79 12.81
CA ALA A 75 -13.09 -6.61 11.37
C ALA A 75 -13.32 -5.17 10.89
N ARG A 76 -14.39 -4.51 11.35
CA ARG A 76 -14.68 -3.14 10.93
C ARG A 76 -13.59 -2.14 11.35
N PRO A 77 -13.21 -2.02 12.63
CA PRO A 77 -12.17 -1.07 13.03
C PRO A 77 -10.80 -1.40 12.40
N ALA A 78 -10.48 -2.69 12.22
CA ALA A 78 -9.27 -3.12 11.51
C ALA A 78 -9.27 -2.71 10.04
N ALA A 79 -10.40 -2.90 9.34
CA ALA A 79 -10.59 -2.54 7.94
C ALA A 79 -10.50 -1.03 7.72
N GLU A 80 -11.15 -0.23 8.56
CA GLU A 80 -11.11 1.24 8.48
C GLU A 80 -9.68 1.75 8.66
N ALA A 81 -8.99 1.30 9.71
CA ALA A 81 -7.61 1.72 9.96
C ALA A 81 -6.64 1.28 8.86
N ALA A 82 -6.78 0.05 8.34
CA ALA A 82 -6.00 -0.42 7.20
C ALA A 82 -6.30 0.41 5.94
N GLY A 83 -7.57 0.74 5.70
CA GLY A 83 -8.01 1.57 4.58
C GLY A 83 -7.35 2.94 4.57
N GLU A 84 -7.21 3.60 5.71
CA GLU A 84 -6.50 4.89 5.80
C GLU A 84 -5.04 4.76 5.37
N CYS A 85 -4.33 3.70 5.79
CA CYS A 85 -2.96 3.47 5.34
C CYS A 85 -2.86 3.16 3.84
N LEU A 86 -3.82 2.42 3.28
CA LEU A 86 -3.83 2.05 1.86
C LEU A 86 -4.10 3.24 0.92
N LYS A 87 -4.69 4.34 1.42
CA LYS A 87 -4.84 5.58 0.64
C LYS A 87 -3.50 6.20 0.28
N LEU A 88 -2.44 5.92 1.05
CA LEU A 88 -1.10 6.43 0.81
C LEU A 88 -0.39 5.75 -0.39
N LEU A 89 -0.98 4.70 -0.95
CA LEU A 89 -0.43 3.95 -2.09
C LEU A 89 -0.91 4.46 -3.46
N LYS A 90 -1.56 5.63 -3.52
CA LYS A 90 -2.23 6.13 -4.72
C LYS A 90 -1.97 7.59 -4.99
#